data_AF-A0A2E7EP78-F1
#
_entry.id   AF-A0A2E7EP78-F1
#
_cell.length_a   1.000
_cell.length_b   1.000
_cell.length_c   1.000
_cell.angle_alpha   90.00
_cell.angle_beta   90.00
_cell.angle_gamma   90.00
#
_symmetry.space_group_name_H-M   'P 1'
#
loop_
_entity.id
_entity.type
_entity.pdbx_description
1 polymer ?
#
loop_
_entity_poly.entity_id
_entity_poly.type
_entity_poly.pdbx_seq_one_letter_code
_entity_poly.pdbx_strand_id
1 'polypeptide(L)'
;MLSEAGVPTDSASTASTPSPTGFATLRGSFTLEGDPPAPVVLTVDKDANVCAPGDKPVEDKDFVFDATSQGIANVVIFVENCPEEWVHESAKPGNEAEVIFDQEKCVFLTRMVVMQTSQKLRVLNSDPVGHNLKVASFNQTIPSGGFAIYQPLKEMRAPEEMACSIHPWMKAWMLTRDNGYFAVSKEDGSFELPNLPAGVKLDFRVWHERSKAVTGATIDGEEQKWSKGRMSHTLEPDQDFNLGVIKLNSSLFN
;
A
#
# COMPACT_ATOMS: atom_id res chain seq x y z
N MET A 1 71.23 -26.50 -0.43
CA MET A 1 70.42 -25.28 -0.27
C MET A 1 69.09 -25.55 -0.94
N LEU A 2 68.07 -25.88 -0.16
CA LEU A 2 66.70 -26.13 -0.64
C LEU A 2 65.94 -24.80 -0.55
N SER A 3 65.43 -24.33 -1.68
CA SER A 3 64.62 -23.12 -1.80
C SER A 3 63.17 -23.44 -1.43
N GLU A 4 62.64 -22.81 -0.36
CA GLU A 4 61.22 -22.80 -0.08
C GLU A 4 60.48 -21.90 -1.08
N ALA A 5 59.49 -22.47 -1.76
CA ALA A 5 58.53 -21.74 -2.57
C ALA A 5 57.44 -21.18 -1.63
N GLY A 6 57.37 -19.84 -1.54
CA GLY A 6 56.28 -19.16 -0.84
C GLY A 6 54.95 -19.36 -1.57
N VAL A 7 53.94 -19.82 -0.86
CA VAL A 7 52.55 -19.89 -1.33
C VAL A 7 51.93 -18.49 -1.16
N PRO A 8 51.32 -17.89 -2.20
CA PRO A 8 50.60 -16.64 -2.04
C PRO A 8 49.26 -16.94 -1.36
N THR A 9 49.05 -16.38 -0.18
CA THR A 9 47.74 -16.36 0.47
C THR A 9 46.89 -15.28 -0.19
N ASP A 10 45.96 -15.69 -1.03
CA ASP A 10 44.94 -14.83 -1.63
C ASP A 10 43.89 -14.52 -0.56
N SER A 11 43.95 -13.33 0.03
CA SER A 11 42.95 -12.85 0.98
C SER A 11 41.74 -12.37 0.18
N ALA A 12 40.75 -13.23 0.01
CA ALA A 12 39.44 -12.85 -0.50
C ALA A 12 38.83 -11.78 0.43
N SER A 13 38.75 -10.55 -0.05
CA SER A 13 37.98 -9.48 0.59
C SER A 13 36.51 -9.84 0.52
N THR A 14 35.94 -10.28 1.65
CA THR A 14 34.50 -10.37 1.83
C THR A 14 33.97 -8.94 1.85
N ALA A 15 33.46 -8.46 0.71
CA ALA A 15 32.75 -7.19 0.66
C ALA A 15 31.59 -7.26 1.67
N SER A 16 31.70 -6.49 2.76
CA SER A 16 30.64 -6.37 3.76
C SER A 16 29.42 -5.76 3.09
N THR A 17 28.26 -6.41 3.20
CA THR A 17 26.99 -5.81 2.82
C THR A 17 26.85 -4.45 3.53
N PRO A 18 26.55 -3.35 2.83
CA PRO A 18 26.38 -2.06 3.47
C PRO A 18 25.24 -2.13 4.50
N SER A 19 25.52 -1.66 5.71
CA SER A 19 24.54 -1.56 6.80
C SER A 19 24.02 -0.12 6.90
N PRO A 20 22.78 0.08 7.40
CA PRO A 20 22.25 1.42 7.63
C PRO A 20 23.14 2.23 8.57
N THR A 21 23.30 3.51 8.27
CA THR A 21 24.07 4.48 9.08
C THR A 21 23.18 5.38 9.93
N GLY A 22 21.87 5.16 9.91
CA GLY A 22 20.88 5.93 10.66
C GLY A 22 19.48 5.69 10.12
N PHE A 23 18.59 6.64 10.39
CA PHE A 23 17.22 6.64 9.89
C PHE A 23 16.87 7.98 9.25
N ALA A 24 15.85 7.96 8.40
CA ALA A 24 15.34 9.13 7.69
C ALA A 24 13.83 9.06 7.52
N THR A 25 13.22 10.19 7.17
CA THR A 25 11.80 10.28 6.81
C THR A 25 11.67 10.54 5.32
N LEU A 26 10.77 9.83 4.66
CA LEU A 26 10.39 10.05 3.27
C LEU A 26 8.97 10.60 3.19
N ARG A 27 8.79 11.71 2.48
CA ARG A 27 7.49 12.35 2.23
C ARG A 27 7.31 12.64 0.75
N GLY A 28 6.07 12.86 0.35
CA GLY A 28 5.73 13.35 -0.99
C GLY A 28 4.22 13.41 -1.19
N SER A 29 3.80 13.77 -2.40
CA SER A 29 2.41 13.68 -2.81
C SER A 29 2.27 13.07 -4.19
N PHE A 30 1.31 12.16 -4.36
CA PHE A 30 0.90 11.64 -5.66
C PHE A 30 -0.19 12.52 -6.24
N THR A 31 0.06 13.10 -7.41
CA THR A 31 -0.91 13.94 -8.11
C THR A 31 -1.19 13.39 -9.50
N LEU A 32 -2.34 13.78 -10.07
CA LEU A 32 -2.71 13.42 -11.43
C LEU A 32 -2.11 14.39 -12.44
N GLU A 33 -1.59 13.84 -13.54
CA GLU A 33 -1.29 14.59 -14.76
C GLU A 33 -2.28 14.21 -15.85
N GLY A 34 -3.05 15.19 -16.31
CA GLY A 34 -4.17 15.00 -17.25
C GLY A 34 -5.52 14.97 -16.53
N ASP A 35 -6.56 14.58 -17.27
CA ASP A 35 -7.93 14.52 -16.73
C ASP A 35 -8.16 13.25 -15.91
N PRO A 36 -8.92 13.31 -14.80
CA PRO A 36 -9.31 12.12 -14.05
C PRO A 36 -10.18 11.21 -14.92
N PRO A 37 -10.04 9.89 -14.78
CA PRO A 37 -10.90 8.97 -15.49
C PRO A 37 -12.35 9.12 -15.01
N ALA A 38 -13.30 8.79 -15.89
CA ALA A 38 -14.72 8.91 -15.56
C ALA A 38 -15.09 8.05 -14.32
N PRO A 39 -15.97 8.54 -13.43
CA PRO A 39 -16.52 7.74 -12.34
C PRO A 39 -17.23 6.50 -12.88
N VAL A 40 -17.03 5.37 -12.21
CA VAL A 40 -17.73 4.13 -12.53
C VAL A 40 -19.03 4.08 -11.73
N VAL A 41 -20.17 3.88 -12.39
CA VAL A 41 -21.45 3.66 -11.70
C VAL A 41 -21.63 2.17 -11.43
N LEU A 42 -21.86 1.82 -10.17
CA LEU A 42 -22.08 0.46 -9.74
C LEU A 42 -23.44 -0.06 -10.22
N THR A 43 -23.45 -1.31 -10.69
CA THR A 43 -24.69 -2.03 -10.95
C THR A 43 -25.17 -2.67 -9.65
N VAL A 44 -26.12 -2.02 -8.99
CA VAL A 44 -26.75 -2.52 -7.75
C VAL A 44 -27.98 -3.35 -8.14
N ASP A 45 -27.82 -4.66 -8.19
CA ASP A 45 -28.87 -5.62 -8.58
C ASP A 45 -29.48 -6.41 -7.39
N LYS A 46 -29.00 -6.14 -6.18
CA LYS A 46 -29.40 -6.82 -4.95
C LYS A 46 -29.53 -5.84 -3.79
N ASP A 47 -30.52 -6.09 -2.92
CA ASP A 47 -30.81 -5.27 -1.73
C ASP A 47 -30.89 -3.76 -2.05
N ALA A 48 -31.44 -3.40 -3.22
CA ALA A 48 -31.42 -2.03 -3.75
C ALA A 48 -32.02 -0.99 -2.80
N ASN A 49 -33.01 -1.36 -1.99
CA ASN A 49 -33.59 -0.49 -0.96
C ASN A 49 -32.57 -0.04 0.11
N VAL A 50 -31.49 -0.79 0.30
CA VAL A 50 -30.39 -0.50 1.24
C VAL A 50 -29.18 0.03 0.49
N CYS A 51 -28.82 -0.63 -0.61
CA CYS A 51 -27.57 -0.38 -1.34
C CYS A 51 -27.65 0.80 -2.32
N ALA A 52 -28.85 1.16 -2.79
CA ALA A 52 -29.09 2.31 -3.67
C ALA A 52 -30.43 2.99 -3.31
N PRO A 53 -30.60 3.49 -2.08
CA PRO A 53 -31.88 4.00 -1.61
C PRO A 53 -32.31 5.21 -2.44
N GLY A 54 -33.52 5.13 -3.00
CA GLY A 54 -34.08 6.19 -3.85
C GLY A 54 -33.49 6.25 -5.26
N ASP A 55 -32.99 5.11 -5.77
CA ASP A 55 -32.52 4.92 -7.15
C ASP A 55 -31.40 5.89 -7.58
N LYS A 56 -30.65 6.43 -6.61
CA LYS A 56 -29.49 7.27 -6.91
C LYS A 56 -28.33 6.39 -7.40
N PRO A 57 -27.64 6.80 -8.47
CA PRO A 57 -26.40 6.15 -8.89
C PRO A 57 -25.42 6.08 -7.71
N VAL A 58 -24.86 4.89 -7.50
CA VAL A 58 -23.77 4.67 -6.54
C VAL A 58 -22.49 4.59 -7.34
N GLU A 59 -21.53 5.47 -7.04
CA GLU A 59 -20.23 5.49 -7.73
C GLU A 59 -19.26 4.53 -7.04
N ASP A 60 -18.46 3.81 -7.83
CA ASP A 60 -17.30 3.10 -7.32
C ASP A 60 -16.23 4.13 -6.92
N LYS A 61 -15.68 3.98 -5.72
CA LYS A 61 -14.56 4.79 -5.24
C LYS A 61 -13.23 4.16 -5.64
N ASP A 62 -13.17 3.58 -6.82
CA ASP A 62 -11.99 2.90 -7.36
C ASP A 62 -10.91 3.87 -7.86
N PHE A 63 -11.26 5.16 -7.93
CA PHE A 63 -10.36 6.28 -8.13
C PHE A 63 -10.88 7.50 -7.37
N VAL A 64 -10.11 7.98 -6.39
CA VAL A 64 -10.46 9.15 -5.57
C VAL A 64 -9.48 10.26 -5.87
N PHE A 65 -10.01 11.40 -6.33
CA PHE A 65 -9.24 12.53 -6.81
C PHE A 65 -9.71 13.83 -6.16
N ASP A 66 -8.77 14.59 -5.60
CA ASP A 66 -9.02 15.96 -5.14
C ASP A 66 -8.63 16.95 -6.23
N ALA A 67 -9.61 17.66 -6.78
CA ALA A 67 -9.38 18.68 -7.81
C ALA A 67 -8.56 19.88 -7.29
N THR A 68 -8.53 20.13 -5.98
CA THR A 68 -7.81 21.27 -5.40
C THR A 68 -6.31 21.02 -5.37
N SER A 69 -5.88 19.90 -4.79
CA SER A 69 -4.46 19.52 -4.72
C SER A 69 -3.97 18.76 -5.95
N GLN A 70 -4.90 18.35 -6.83
CA GLN A 70 -4.69 17.34 -7.88
C GLN A 70 -4.33 15.95 -7.30
N GLY A 71 -4.59 15.73 -6.01
CA GLY A 71 -4.17 14.56 -5.26
C GLY A 71 -4.91 13.28 -5.66
N ILE A 72 -4.21 12.15 -5.57
CA ILE A 72 -4.77 10.82 -5.77
C ILE A 72 -4.72 10.07 -4.44
N ALA A 73 -5.87 9.69 -3.90
CA ALA A 73 -5.94 8.88 -2.68
C ALA A 73 -5.65 7.40 -2.98
N ASN A 74 -5.41 6.61 -1.93
CA ASN A 74 -5.29 5.15 -2.00
C ASN A 74 -4.11 4.62 -2.85
N VAL A 75 -3.13 5.47 -3.19
CA VAL A 75 -1.85 5.02 -3.72
C VAL A 75 -1.03 4.48 -2.55
N VAL A 76 -0.63 3.21 -2.62
CA VAL A 76 0.23 2.61 -1.60
C VAL A 76 1.69 2.66 -2.04
N ILE A 77 2.55 3.10 -1.13
CA ILE A 77 4.01 3.01 -1.26
C ILE A 77 4.56 2.21 -0.09
N PHE A 78 5.44 1.26 -0.37
CA PHE A 78 6.01 0.40 0.67
C PHE A 78 7.41 -0.10 0.31
N VAL A 79 8.24 -0.38 1.31
CA VAL A 79 9.56 -1.00 1.10
C VAL A 79 9.37 -2.47 0.74
N GLU A 80 9.92 -2.92 -0.39
CA GLU A 80 9.69 -4.28 -0.89
C GLU A 80 10.42 -5.32 -0.04
N ASN A 81 11.71 -5.09 0.24
CA ASN A 81 12.52 -5.95 1.11
C ASN A 81 13.35 -5.06 2.04
N CYS A 82 13.24 -5.30 3.35
CA CYS A 82 14.07 -4.66 4.36
C CYS A 82 14.56 -5.76 5.31
N PRO A 83 15.88 -5.99 5.44
CA PRO A 83 16.43 -6.87 6.47
C PRO A 83 15.89 -6.48 7.85
N GLU A 84 15.55 -7.48 8.67
CA GLU A 84 14.93 -7.27 9.98
C GLU A 84 15.83 -6.43 10.90
N GLU A 85 17.13 -6.60 10.80
CA GLU A 85 18.14 -5.87 11.57
C GLU A 85 18.25 -4.40 11.17
N TRP A 86 17.65 -3.98 10.05
CA TRP A 86 17.58 -2.58 9.62
C TRP A 86 16.32 -1.88 10.13
N VAL A 87 15.31 -2.63 10.57
CA VAL A 87 14.00 -2.08 10.93
C VAL A 87 14.07 -1.31 12.25
N HIS A 88 13.68 -0.04 12.19
CA HIS A 88 13.53 0.82 13.35
C HIS A 88 12.50 0.26 14.34
N GLU A 89 12.69 0.47 15.65
CA GLU A 89 11.82 -0.06 16.69
C GLU A 89 10.34 0.27 16.48
N SER A 90 10.03 1.49 16.03
CA SER A 90 8.63 1.93 15.76
C SER A 90 7.97 1.22 14.58
N ALA A 91 8.74 0.56 13.72
CA ALA A 91 8.26 -0.14 12.54
C ALA A 91 8.38 -1.67 12.69
N LYS A 92 8.88 -2.19 13.81
CA LYS A 92 8.97 -3.63 14.03
C LYS A 92 7.58 -4.28 14.09
N PRO A 93 7.48 -5.58 13.74
CA PRO A 93 6.30 -6.37 14.04
C PRO A 93 6.02 -6.37 15.54
N GLY A 94 4.76 -6.34 15.93
CA GLY A 94 4.36 -6.35 17.35
C GLY A 94 3.29 -5.33 17.71
N ASN A 95 2.87 -4.50 16.75
CA ASN A 95 1.62 -3.77 16.91
C ASN A 95 0.46 -4.78 16.88
N GLU A 96 -0.25 -4.92 18.00
CA GLU A 96 -1.42 -5.81 18.12
C GLU A 96 -2.75 -5.04 18.04
N ALA A 97 -2.70 -3.72 17.78
CA ALA A 97 -3.91 -2.92 17.64
C ALA A 97 -4.75 -3.41 16.46
N GLU A 98 -6.06 -3.52 16.68
CA GLU A 98 -6.99 -3.89 15.64
C GLU A 98 -7.08 -2.79 14.57
N VAL A 99 -6.99 -3.20 13.30
CA VAL A 99 -7.32 -2.34 12.16
C VAL A 99 -8.82 -2.45 11.93
N ILE A 100 -9.52 -1.32 12.03
CA ILE A 100 -10.97 -1.27 11.82
C ILE A 100 -11.26 -1.21 10.32
N PHE A 101 -12.10 -2.11 9.85
CA PHE A 101 -12.57 -2.16 8.47
C PHE A 101 -14.08 -2.33 8.48
N ASP A 102 -14.80 -1.35 7.96
CA ASP A 102 -16.26 -1.34 8.01
C ASP A 102 -16.86 -1.24 6.61
N GLN A 103 -18.13 -1.62 6.54
CA GLN A 103 -18.97 -1.62 5.36
C GLN A 103 -20.32 -1.04 5.76
N GLU A 104 -20.75 -0.06 4.99
CA GLU A 104 -22.00 0.65 5.17
C GLU A 104 -22.50 1.07 3.79
N LYS A 105 -23.82 1.08 3.58
CA LYS A 105 -24.46 1.37 2.29
C LYS A 105 -23.93 0.46 1.18
N CYS A 106 -23.66 -0.79 1.53
CA CYS A 106 -23.16 -1.83 0.65
C CYS A 106 -21.89 -1.42 -0.11
N VAL A 107 -20.98 -0.72 0.57
CA VAL A 107 -19.60 -0.45 0.11
C VAL A 107 -18.63 -0.68 1.26
N PHE A 108 -17.39 -1.06 0.96
CA PHE A 108 -16.31 -1.01 1.96
C PHE A 108 -15.86 0.45 2.15
N LEU A 109 -15.78 0.90 3.40
CA LEU A 109 -15.48 2.31 3.70
C LEU A 109 -14.00 2.66 3.52
N THR A 110 -13.11 1.67 3.65
CA THR A 110 -11.67 1.82 3.40
C THR A 110 -11.32 1.09 2.10
N ARG A 111 -10.80 1.81 1.09
CA ARG A 111 -10.49 1.17 -0.20
C ARG A 111 -9.16 0.41 -0.20
N MET A 112 -8.15 0.94 0.50
CA MET A 112 -6.81 0.35 0.62
C MET A 112 -6.43 0.19 2.10
N VAL A 113 -6.37 -1.06 2.57
CA VAL A 113 -5.96 -1.42 3.93
C VAL A 113 -4.49 -1.83 3.92
N VAL A 114 -3.68 -1.17 4.73
CA VAL A 114 -2.29 -1.56 5.00
C VAL A 114 -2.16 -1.93 6.48
N MET A 115 -1.52 -3.05 6.78
CA MET A 115 -1.38 -3.53 8.15
C MET A 115 -0.17 -4.43 8.33
N GLN A 116 0.28 -4.59 9.57
CA GLN A 116 1.29 -5.58 9.92
C GLN A 116 0.69 -7.00 10.07
N THR A 117 1.46 -8.05 9.86
CA THR A 117 1.07 -9.46 10.12
C THR A 117 0.73 -9.73 11.59
N SER A 118 1.27 -8.94 12.52
CA SER A 118 0.92 -8.99 13.95
C SER A 118 -0.47 -8.43 14.27
N GLN A 119 -1.06 -7.65 13.37
CA GLN A 119 -2.35 -7.00 13.60
C GLN A 119 -3.52 -7.89 13.22
N LYS A 120 -4.68 -7.58 13.81
CA LYS A 120 -5.98 -8.18 13.46
C LYS A 120 -6.83 -7.15 12.72
N LEU A 121 -7.46 -7.57 11.63
CA LEU A 121 -8.48 -6.80 10.94
C LEU A 121 -9.83 -7.09 11.59
N ARG A 122 -10.42 -6.09 12.24
CA ARG A 122 -11.78 -6.15 12.75
C ARG A 122 -12.73 -5.67 11.67
N VAL A 123 -13.42 -6.63 11.05
CA VAL A 123 -14.38 -6.38 9.98
C VAL A 123 -15.75 -6.16 10.59
N LEU A 124 -16.26 -4.93 10.53
CA LEU A 124 -17.57 -4.55 11.02
C LEU A 124 -18.63 -4.69 9.90
N ASN A 125 -19.90 -4.74 10.29
CA ASN A 125 -21.02 -4.61 9.36
C ASN A 125 -22.04 -3.60 9.92
N SER A 126 -21.97 -2.37 9.45
CA SER A 126 -22.90 -1.30 9.85
C SER A 126 -24.21 -1.30 9.04
N ASP A 127 -24.35 -2.15 8.03
CA ASP A 127 -25.58 -2.28 7.24
C ASP A 127 -26.66 -3.13 7.92
N PRO A 128 -27.95 -2.93 7.55
CA PRO A 128 -29.08 -3.77 7.97
C PRO A 128 -29.14 -5.13 7.23
N VAL A 129 -28.21 -5.41 6.31
CA VAL A 129 -28.13 -6.64 5.52
C VAL A 129 -26.83 -7.40 5.78
N GLY A 130 -26.83 -8.70 5.49
CA GLY A 130 -25.63 -9.53 5.64
C GLY A 130 -24.64 -9.29 4.51
N HIS A 131 -23.36 -9.22 4.88
CA HIS A 131 -22.23 -9.07 3.97
C HIS A 131 -21.17 -10.13 4.28
N ASN A 132 -20.10 -10.22 3.50
CA ASN A 132 -18.96 -11.05 3.85
C ASN A 132 -17.63 -10.38 3.48
N LEU A 133 -16.58 -10.71 4.22
CA LEU A 133 -15.22 -10.50 3.74
C LEU A 133 -14.72 -11.80 3.10
N LYS A 134 -14.42 -11.72 1.80
CA LYS A 134 -13.70 -12.75 1.06
C LYS A 134 -12.30 -12.26 0.69
N VAL A 135 -11.30 -13.02 1.12
CA VAL A 135 -9.90 -12.98 0.67
C VAL A 135 -9.47 -14.42 0.34
N ALA A 136 -8.24 -14.63 -0.15
CA ALA A 136 -7.80 -15.93 -0.65
C ALA A 136 -7.98 -17.09 0.35
N SER A 137 -7.74 -16.85 1.64
CA SER A 137 -7.79 -17.87 2.70
C SER A 137 -9.02 -17.78 3.63
N PHE A 138 -9.93 -16.85 3.40
CA PHE A 138 -11.00 -16.53 4.35
C PHE A 138 -12.24 -16.04 3.60
N ASN A 139 -13.40 -16.58 3.96
CA ASN A 139 -14.68 -16.16 3.42
C ASN A 139 -15.75 -16.25 4.52
N GLN A 140 -15.94 -15.17 5.26
CA GLN A 140 -16.81 -15.15 6.44
C GLN A 140 -17.96 -14.19 6.24
N THR A 141 -19.19 -14.71 6.38
CA THR A 141 -20.40 -13.88 6.46
C THR A 141 -20.46 -13.17 7.80
N ILE A 142 -20.82 -11.89 7.75
CA ILE A 142 -20.93 -10.97 8.87
C ILE A 142 -22.39 -10.50 8.89
N PRO A 143 -23.17 -10.88 9.90
CA PRO A 143 -24.57 -10.46 10.01
C PRO A 143 -24.66 -8.95 10.25
N SER A 144 -25.84 -8.37 10.04
CA SER A 144 -26.12 -6.96 10.35
C SER A 144 -25.72 -6.61 11.78
N GLY A 145 -25.01 -5.48 11.96
CA GLY A 145 -24.49 -5.03 13.24
C GLY A 145 -23.39 -5.91 13.85
N GLY A 146 -22.97 -6.96 13.13
CA GLY A 146 -21.98 -7.93 13.57
C GLY A 146 -20.55 -7.53 13.25
N PHE A 147 -19.62 -8.41 13.61
CA PHE A 147 -18.23 -8.30 13.20
C PHE A 147 -17.58 -9.67 13.01
N ALA A 148 -16.47 -9.70 12.28
CA ALA A 148 -15.55 -10.82 12.20
C ALA A 148 -14.12 -10.34 12.44
N ILE A 149 -13.24 -11.25 12.85
CA ILE A 149 -11.81 -10.99 12.98
C ILE A 149 -11.08 -11.79 11.91
N TYR A 150 -10.24 -11.11 11.13
CA TYR A 150 -9.30 -11.72 10.21
C TYR A 150 -7.88 -11.38 10.63
N GLN A 151 -6.98 -12.36 10.63
CA GLN A 151 -5.56 -12.14 10.85
C GLN A 151 -4.78 -12.73 9.68
N PRO A 152 -4.04 -11.90 8.91
CA PRO A 152 -3.14 -12.41 7.88
C PRO A 152 -1.95 -13.12 8.53
N LEU A 153 -1.59 -14.29 8.01
CA LEU A 153 -0.49 -15.11 8.57
C LEU A 153 0.86 -14.87 7.88
N LYS A 154 0.89 -14.09 6.80
CA LYS A 154 2.07 -13.89 5.94
C LYS A 154 2.05 -12.52 5.29
N GLU A 155 3.22 -12.01 4.95
CA GLU A 155 3.35 -10.86 4.06
C GLU A 155 2.77 -11.12 2.68
N MET A 156 2.30 -10.04 2.07
CA MET A 156 1.84 -9.99 0.68
C MET A 156 2.89 -9.28 -0.19
N ARG A 157 3.20 -9.85 -1.36
CA ARG A 157 4.14 -9.25 -2.32
C ARG A 157 3.56 -8.02 -3.02
N ALA A 158 2.24 -7.95 -3.11
CA ALA A 158 1.47 -6.86 -3.70
C ALA A 158 0.10 -6.84 -3.01
N PRO A 159 -0.65 -5.73 -3.09
CA PRO A 159 -2.02 -5.70 -2.60
C PRO A 159 -2.89 -6.81 -3.21
N GLU A 160 -3.67 -7.48 -2.38
CA GLU A 160 -4.64 -8.52 -2.74
C GLU A 160 -6.08 -8.00 -2.62
N GLU A 161 -6.99 -8.52 -3.45
CA GLU A 161 -8.39 -8.09 -3.46
C GLU A 161 -9.12 -8.60 -2.20
N MET A 162 -9.89 -7.70 -1.61
CA MET A 162 -10.94 -7.97 -0.63
C MET A 162 -12.29 -7.75 -1.29
N ALA A 163 -13.20 -8.71 -1.17
CA ALA A 163 -14.49 -8.65 -1.84
C ALA A 163 -15.66 -9.10 -0.95
N CYS A 164 -16.85 -8.58 -1.22
CA CYS A 164 -18.10 -9.20 -0.80
C CYS A 164 -18.58 -10.15 -1.91
N SER A 165 -18.86 -11.40 -1.57
CA SER A 165 -19.47 -12.38 -2.49
C SER A 165 -20.99 -12.24 -2.55
N ILE A 166 -21.61 -11.58 -1.57
CA ILE A 166 -23.05 -11.33 -1.52
C ILE A 166 -23.41 -10.13 -2.42
N HIS A 167 -22.56 -9.09 -2.42
CA HIS A 167 -22.69 -7.87 -3.21
C HIS A 167 -21.40 -7.65 -4.03
N PRO A 168 -21.32 -8.22 -5.26
CA PRO A 168 -20.06 -8.33 -6.01
C PRO A 168 -19.37 -7.02 -6.40
N TRP A 169 -20.05 -5.89 -6.26
CA TRP A 169 -19.48 -4.56 -6.47
C TRP A 169 -18.62 -4.09 -5.29
N MET A 170 -18.78 -4.65 -4.10
CA MET A 170 -17.98 -4.27 -2.94
C MET A 170 -16.57 -4.82 -3.08
N LYS A 171 -15.63 -3.92 -3.36
CA LYS A 171 -14.21 -4.23 -3.51
C LYS A 171 -13.35 -3.27 -2.69
N ALA A 172 -12.26 -3.82 -2.18
CA ALA A 172 -11.19 -3.11 -1.52
C ALA A 172 -9.90 -3.92 -1.72
N TRP A 173 -8.79 -3.42 -1.19
CA TRP A 173 -7.47 -4.02 -1.35
C TRP A 173 -6.74 -4.03 -0.01
N MET A 174 -5.97 -5.09 0.23
CA MET A 174 -5.17 -5.23 1.43
C MET A 174 -3.72 -5.52 1.09
N LEU A 175 -2.82 -4.87 1.80
CA LEU A 175 -1.41 -5.21 1.83
C LEU A 175 -1.00 -5.50 3.27
N THR A 176 -0.57 -6.73 3.52
CA THR A 176 0.03 -7.10 4.79
C THR A 176 1.55 -7.13 4.67
N ARG A 177 2.26 -6.46 5.58
CA ARG A 177 3.73 -6.49 5.71
C ARG A 177 4.12 -6.95 7.12
N ASP A 178 5.36 -7.33 7.35
CA ASP A 178 5.87 -7.67 8.68
C ASP A 178 6.29 -6.39 9.42
N ASN A 179 6.95 -5.47 8.71
CA ASN A 179 7.31 -4.16 9.24
C ASN A 179 6.37 -3.03 8.79
N GLY A 180 6.42 -1.92 9.50
CA GLY A 180 5.59 -0.72 9.28
C GLY A 180 6.06 0.21 8.15
N TYR A 181 6.93 -0.22 7.24
CA TYR A 181 7.43 0.63 6.15
C TYR A 181 6.49 0.64 4.94
N PHE A 182 5.27 1.11 5.18
CA PHE A 182 4.23 1.32 4.19
C PHE A 182 3.43 2.60 4.50
N ALA A 183 2.89 3.22 3.46
CA ALA A 183 1.98 4.35 3.57
C ALA A 183 0.93 4.28 2.47
N VAL A 184 -0.25 4.83 2.76
CA VAL A 184 -1.33 5.04 1.78
C VAL A 184 -1.52 6.54 1.65
N SER A 185 -1.60 7.03 0.41
CA SER A 185 -1.83 8.44 0.15
C SER A 185 -3.22 8.86 0.64
N LYS A 186 -3.27 10.05 1.24
CA LYS A 186 -4.52 10.71 1.65
C LYS A 186 -5.26 11.27 0.44
N GLU A 187 -6.44 11.84 0.67
CA GLU A 187 -7.24 12.49 -0.38
C GLU A 187 -6.47 13.57 -1.14
N ASP A 188 -5.63 14.33 -0.44
CA ASP A 188 -4.78 15.36 -1.03
C ASP A 188 -3.54 14.79 -1.77
N GLY A 189 -3.38 13.47 -1.80
CA GLY A 189 -2.26 12.74 -2.40
C GLY A 189 -1.05 12.57 -1.49
N SER A 190 -1.02 13.18 -0.31
CA SER A 190 0.16 13.19 0.57
C SER A 190 0.40 11.84 1.25
N PHE A 191 1.66 11.50 1.46
CA PHE A 191 2.10 10.34 2.24
C PHE A 191 3.37 10.66 3.05
N GLU A 192 3.65 9.82 4.04
CA GLU A 192 4.84 9.89 4.88
C GLU A 192 5.27 8.48 5.30
N LEU A 193 6.57 8.22 5.25
CA LEU A 193 7.23 7.02 5.73
C LEU A 193 8.37 7.43 6.68
N PRO A 194 8.13 7.46 7.99
CA PRO A 194 9.15 7.86 8.96
C PRO A 194 10.08 6.70 9.30
N ASN A 195 11.28 7.04 9.79
CA ASN A 195 12.26 6.10 10.33
C ASN A 195 12.69 4.98 9.37
N LEU A 196 12.76 5.28 8.06
CA LEU A 196 13.33 4.38 7.07
C LEU A 196 14.84 4.24 7.27
N PRO A 197 15.44 3.08 6.99
CA PRO A 197 16.90 2.91 7.07
C PRO A 197 17.62 3.87 6.12
N ALA A 198 18.61 4.60 6.64
CA ALA A 198 19.42 5.56 5.88
C ALA A 198 20.84 5.03 5.62
N GLY A 199 21.54 5.59 4.63
CA GLY A 199 22.87 5.16 4.19
C GLY A 199 22.88 3.89 3.35
N VAL A 200 21.71 3.31 3.07
CA VAL A 200 21.52 2.12 2.25
C VAL A 200 20.48 2.36 1.18
N LYS A 201 20.61 1.64 0.05
CA LYS A 201 19.60 1.66 -1.01
C LYS A 201 18.36 0.91 -0.54
N LEU A 202 17.22 1.57 -0.56
CA LEU A 202 15.91 0.97 -0.35
C LEU A 202 15.17 0.83 -1.67
N ASP A 203 14.51 -0.31 -1.86
CA ASP A 203 13.62 -0.55 -2.98
C ASP A 203 12.16 -0.41 -2.51
N PHE A 204 11.43 0.50 -3.14
CA PHE A 204 10.03 0.75 -2.87
C PHE A 204 9.17 0.19 -3.99
N ARG A 205 7.91 -0.11 -3.65
CA ARG A 205 6.87 -0.44 -4.61
C ARG A 205 5.71 0.53 -4.46
N VAL A 206 5.30 1.11 -5.59
CA VAL A 206 4.16 2.02 -5.71
C VAL A 206 3.05 1.33 -6.48
N TRP A 207 1.84 1.33 -5.92
CA TRP A 207 0.70 0.60 -6.45
C TRP A 207 -0.59 1.38 -6.27
N HIS A 208 -1.49 1.27 -7.24
CA HIS A 208 -2.86 1.75 -7.16
C HIS A 208 -3.78 0.70 -7.81
N GLU A 209 -5.05 0.63 -7.41
CA GLU A 209 -5.90 -0.46 -7.84
C GLU A 209 -6.23 -0.47 -9.32
N ARG A 210 -6.36 0.69 -9.96
CA ARG A 210 -6.62 0.75 -11.40
C ARG A 210 -5.40 0.34 -12.23
N SER A 211 -4.20 0.71 -11.81
CA SER A 211 -2.97 0.39 -12.54
C SER A 211 -2.37 -0.97 -12.20
N LYS A 212 -2.67 -1.52 -11.01
CA LYS A 212 -2.03 -2.72 -10.40
C LYS A 212 -0.51 -2.63 -10.22
N ALA A 213 0.11 -1.54 -10.68
CA ALA A 213 1.49 -1.13 -10.51
C ALA A 213 1.62 0.25 -11.16
N VAL A 214 2.18 1.23 -10.45
CA VAL A 214 2.43 2.56 -11.02
C VAL A 214 3.73 2.50 -11.85
N THR A 215 3.63 2.40 -13.17
CA THR A 215 4.79 2.08 -14.03
C THR A 215 5.61 3.28 -14.50
N GLY A 216 5.16 4.49 -14.19
CA GLY A 216 5.91 5.70 -14.45
C GLY A 216 5.36 6.88 -13.67
N ALA A 217 6.18 7.91 -13.53
CA ALA A 217 5.85 9.16 -12.87
C ALA A 217 6.72 10.29 -13.43
N THR A 218 6.31 11.54 -13.23
CA THR A 218 7.17 12.71 -13.46
C THR A 218 7.49 13.34 -12.10
N ILE A 219 8.78 13.45 -11.79
CA ILE A 219 9.30 14.06 -10.56
C ILE A 219 10.25 15.16 -10.98
N ASP A 220 10.05 16.38 -10.49
CA ASP A 220 10.85 17.57 -10.85
C ASP A 220 11.01 17.82 -12.36
N GLY A 221 10.00 17.42 -13.14
CA GLY A 221 9.99 17.55 -14.60
C GLY A 221 10.72 16.42 -15.34
N GLU A 222 11.29 15.45 -14.62
CA GLU A 222 11.94 14.29 -15.20
C GLU A 222 11.03 13.06 -15.19
N GLU A 223 10.90 12.42 -16.35
CA GLU A 223 10.16 11.17 -16.50
C GLU A 223 10.92 10.00 -15.85
N GLN A 224 10.23 9.30 -14.95
CA GLN A 224 10.71 8.12 -14.25
C GLN A 224 9.99 6.87 -14.79
N LYS A 225 10.74 5.80 -15.00
CA LYS A 225 10.20 4.49 -15.41
C LYS A 225 10.35 3.48 -14.30
N TRP A 226 9.24 2.92 -13.85
CA TRP A 226 9.19 2.03 -12.68
C TRP A 226 8.70 0.64 -13.07
N SER A 227 9.63 -0.29 -13.22
CA SER A 227 9.27 -1.67 -13.59
C SER A 227 8.40 -2.32 -12.50
N LYS A 228 7.12 -2.56 -12.84
CA LYS A 228 6.10 -3.10 -11.93
C LYS A 228 5.94 -2.27 -10.63
N GLY A 229 6.08 -0.95 -10.73
CA GLY A 229 5.95 -0.05 -9.58
C GLY A 229 7.22 0.14 -8.77
N ARG A 230 8.37 -0.39 -9.20
CA ARG A 230 9.61 -0.30 -8.43
C ARG A 230 10.35 1.00 -8.67
N MET A 231 10.67 1.69 -7.58
CA MET A 231 11.65 2.76 -7.51
C MET A 231 12.66 2.48 -6.41
N SER A 232 13.84 3.07 -6.49
CA SER A 232 14.84 2.94 -5.45
C SER A 232 15.33 4.30 -4.99
N HIS A 233 15.69 4.41 -3.72
CA HIS A 233 16.28 5.62 -3.18
C HIS A 233 17.26 5.29 -2.05
N THR A 234 18.32 6.09 -1.92
CA THR A 234 19.22 6.05 -0.76
C THR A 234 18.98 7.33 0.02
N LEU A 235 18.54 7.20 1.26
CA LEU A 235 18.30 8.33 2.16
C LEU A 235 19.56 8.62 2.98
N GLU A 236 19.81 9.88 3.31
CA GLU A 236 20.89 10.27 4.22
C GLU A 236 20.42 10.21 5.69
N PRO A 237 21.29 9.91 6.66
CA PRO A 237 20.92 9.92 8.08
C PRO A 237 20.32 11.26 8.53
N ASP A 238 19.29 11.19 9.37
CA ASP A 238 18.56 12.33 9.95
C ASP A 238 17.87 13.24 8.90
N GLN A 239 17.77 12.77 7.66
CA GLN A 239 17.13 13.50 6.58
C GLN A 239 15.60 13.44 6.70
N ASP A 240 14.95 14.60 6.58
CA ASP A 240 13.52 14.70 6.25
C ASP A 240 13.40 14.95 4.74
N PHE A 241 13.37 13.87 3.96
CA PHE A 241 13.42 13.92 2.51
C PHE A 241 12.01 14.03 1.92
N ASN A 242 11.75 15.13 1.24
CA ASN A 242 10.53 15.33 0.48
C ASN A 242 10.80 15.09 -1.01
N LEU A 243 10.21 14.04 -1.58
CA LEU A 243 10.21 13.75 -3.03
C LEU A 243 9.45 14.79 -3.85
N GLY A 244 8.75 15.72 -3.19
CA GLY A 244 7.92 16.71 -3.85
C GLY A 244 6.66 16.10 -4.45
N VAL A 245 6.27 16.64 -5.60
CA VAL A 245 5.07 16.23 -6.33
C VAL A 245 5.44 15.13 -7.33
N ILE A 246 4.87 13.95 -7.12
CA ILE A 246 5.01 12.79 -7.99
C ILE A 246 3.78 12.75 -8.90
N LYS A 247 3.94 13.24 -10.13
CA LYS A 247 2.85 13.30 -11.11
C LYS A 247 2.66 11.94 -11.76
N LEU A 248 1.46 11.38 -11.69
CA LEU A 248 1.06 10.12 -12.29
C LEU A 248 0.18 10.43 -13.51
N ASN A 249 0.59 9.96 -14.69
CA ASN A 249 -0.18 10.19 -15.91
C ASN A 249 -1.54 9.49 -15.84
N SER A 250 -2.62 10.18 -16.25
CA SER A 250 -3.97 9.62 -16.20
C SER A 250 -4.14 8.33 -16.99
N SER A 251 -3.29 8.08 -18.00
CA SER A 251 -3.28 6.82 -18.75
C SER A 251 -3.01 5.58 -17.89
N LEU A 252 -2.49 5.74 -16.67
CA LEU A 252 -2.29 4.65 -15.72
C LEU A 252 -3.60 4.14 -15.11
N PHE A 253 -4.70 4.90 -15.23
CA PHE A 253 -5.96 4.65 -14.51
C PHE A 253 -7.17 4.43 -15.43
N ASN A 254 -6.92 4.19 -16.71
CA ASN A 254 -7.93 3.93 -17.75
C ASN A 254 -8.11 2.44 -18.05
#